data_AF-K9QLB4-F1
#
_entry.id   AF-K9QLB4-F1
#
_cell.length_a   1.000
_cell.length_b   1.000
_cell.length_c   1.000
_cell.angle_alpha   90.00
_cell.angle_beta   90.00
_cell.angle_gamma   90.00
#
_symmetry.space_group_name_H-M   'P 1'
#
loop_
_entity.id
_entity.type
_entity.pdbx_description
1 polymer ?
#
loop_
_entity_poly.entity_id
_entity_poly.type
_entity_poly.pdbx_seq_one_letter_code
_entity_poly.pdbx_strand_id
1 'polypeptide(L)'
;MIISNNSTKQYYNRLKIPKSFDSKNQVWQGNLDTLAFDDTGIKTKLLNLHKPCYIIRIEGKIGVTNEGYWSHSNNGKSEEIELLLAVPPLTSQQLGDPNFLNFHNVKYAYAAGAMAHGIASEELVIALGKESILSSFGAGGLSPARVESAINRIQQALPQGPYAFNLLHSPSEPAIERRVVDLYLKHQVRTIEASAFLDLTENIVYYRAAGLSLNSANQIVINNKVIAKISRREVATKFLQPAPTKILKQLVEQGLISELQANLAEKVPMADDITVEADSGGHTDNRPLVCLLSSILELRDYIQSKYGYEQPVRIGAAGGIATPQSALAAFMMGAAYIVTGSINQSCIEAGTSEHTKQLLAQAEMADVMMAPAADMFEMGVKVQVLKRGTFFPLRAQKLFDLYKSYESIAEIPLAEREKLEKQVFQKSLEAVWQETVAYLSQRNPVKLAQAINKPKLQMALIFRWYLGLSSRWSNSGEKGREMDYQIWCGPAMGSFNDWVRGSYLEAPNNRQVVDVAHHMMTGAAFLYRIQSLKFQGLQMPNEYSQYSPMMKFN
;
A
#
# COMPACT_ATOMS: atom_id res chain seq x y z
N MET A 1 63.34 -29.67 -9.90
CA MET A 1 62.28 -30.41 -9.19
C MET A 1 61.00 -29.62 -9.32
N ILE A 2 60.04 -30.20 -10.02
CA ILE A 2 58.69 -29.69 -10.21
C ILE A 2 57.93 -29.85 -8.88
N ILE A 3 57.26 -28.80 -8.43
CA ILE A 3 56.21 -28.86 -7.40
C ILE A 3 54.98 -28.24 -8.08
N SER A 4 54.28 -28.97 -8.96
CA SER A 4 53.01 -29.69 -8.70
C SER A 4 52.09 -28.96 -7.71
N ASN A 5 51.20 -28.11 -8.22
CA ASN A 5 49.81 -28.42 -8.61
C ASN A 5 48.79 -28.33 -7.46
N ASN A 6 47.99 -27.26 -7.54
CA ASN A 6 46.53 -27.23 -7.38
C ASN A 6 45.92 -28.26 -6.42
N SER A 7 45.78 -27.87 -5.16
CA SER A 7 44.71 -28.39 -4.30
C SER A 7 43.39 -27.66 -4.64
N THR A 8 42.59 -28.33 -5.47
CA THR A 8 41.18 -28.05 -5.73
C THR A 8 40.42 -27.76 -4.43
N LYS A 9 39.97 -26.51 -4.24
CA LYS A 9 38.91 -26.21 -3.27
C LYS A 9 37.67 -27.01 -3.68
N GLN A 10 37.34 -28.03 -2.91
CA GLN A 10 36.10 -28.77 -3.05
C GLN A 10 34.97 -27.79 -2.68
N TYR A 11 34.33 -27.20 -3.68
CA TYR A 11 33.16 -26.34 -3.51
C TYR A 11 31.99 -27.20 -3.03
N TYR A 12 31.91 -27.44 -1.72
CA TYR A 12 30.68 -27.93 -1.13
C TYR A 12 29.70 -26.75 -1.13
N ASN A 13 28.66 -26.81 -1.95
CA ASN A 13 27.55 -25.85 -1.98
C ASN A 13 26.73 -25.77 -0.67
N ARG A 14 27.15 -26.51 0.37
CA ARG A 14 26.61 -26.49 1.73
C ARG A 14 25.11 -26.81 1.82
N LEU A 15 24.49 -27.32 0.76
CA LEU A 15 23.14 -27.86 0.82
C LEU A 15 23.15 -29.14 1.66
N LYS A 16 22.21 -29.26 2.60
CA LYS A 16 22.06 -30.44 3.44
C LYS A 16 20.59 -30.82 3.58
N ILE A 17 20.35 -32.12 3.70
CA ILE A 17 19.05 -32.71 4.03
C ILE A 17 19.23 -33.53 5.32
N PRO A 18 18.29 -33.47 6.29
CA PRO A 18 18.33 -34.27 7.50
C PRO A 18 18.46 -35.76 7.20
N LYS A 19 19.23 -36.49 8.01
CA LYS A 19 19.36 -37.95 7.88
C LYS A 19 18.03 -38.70 8.08
N SER A 20 17.04 -38.06 8.70
CA SER A 20 15.69 -38.57 8.89
C SER A 20 14.78 -38.41 7.66
N PHE A 21 15.26 -37.77 6.59
CA PHE A 21 14.50 -37.62 5.36
C PHE A 21 14.51 -38.95 4.60
N ASP A 22 13.33 -39.59 4.49
CA ASP A 22 13.15 -40.85 3.77
C ASP A 22 12.59 -40.57 2.36
N SER A 23 13.45 -40.62 1.36
CA SER A 23 13.11 -40.47 -0.06
C SER A 23 12.92 -41.82 -0.77
N LYS A 24 12.92 -42.95 -0.02
CA LYS A 24 12.97 -44.29 -0.61
C LYS A 24 11.96 -44.41 -1.74
N ASN A 25 12.48 -44.73 -2.93
CA ASN A 25 11.77 -44.96 -4.20
C ASN A 25 11.45 -43.71 -5.05
N GLN A 26 11.90 -42.51 -4.67
CA GLN A 26 11.79 -41.31 -5.53
C GLN A 26 13.04 -41.15 -6.41
N VAL A 27 12.84 -41.24 -7.72
CA VAL A 27 13.91 -41.10 -8.71
C VAL A 27 13.62 -39.89 -9.61
N TRP A 28 14.64 -39.09 -9.88
CA TRP A 28 14.56 -38.02 -10.86
C TRP A 28 15.08 -38.51 -12.21
N GLN A 29 14.36 -38.19 -13.28
CA GLN A 29 14.78 -38.45 -14.65
C GLN A 29 14.88 -37.15 -15.44
N GLY A 30 16.03 -36.93 -16.09
CA GLY A 30 16.29 -35.75 -16.90
C GLY A 30 17.75 -35.65 -17.35
N ASN A 31 18.09 -34.58 -18.06
CA ASN A 31 19.45 -34.35 -18.54
C ASN A 31 20.36 -33.86 -17.38
N LEU A 32 21.41 -34.63 -17.07
CA LEU A 32 22.38 -34.32 -16.01
C LEU A 32 23.13 -33.00 -16.21
N ASP A 33 23.33 -32.55 -17.46
CA ASP A 33 23.99 -31.27 -17.77
C ASP A 33 23.20 -30.06 -17.24
N THR A 34 21.92 -30.28 -16.89
CA THR A 34 21.08 -29.25 -16.31
C THR A 34 21.28 -29.10 -14.81
N LEU A 35 22.04 -29.96 -14.13
CA LEU A 35 22.27 -29.87 -12.69
C LEU A 35 23.28 -28.75 -12.37
N ALA A 36 22.91 -27.87 -11.46
CA ALA A 36 23.85 -26.91 -10.88
C ALA A 36 24.35 -27.42 -9.53
N PHE A 37 25.67 -27.36 -9.37
CA PHE A 37 26.37 -27.61 -8.11
C PHE A 37 27.13 -26.39 -7.60
N ASP A 38 27.34 -25.37 -8.44
CA ASP A 38 27.98 -24.10 -8.09
C ASP A 38 26.96 -23.07 -7.58
N ASP A 39 27.46 -22.08 -6.82
CA ASP A 39 26.63 -21.07 -6.16
C ASP A 39 25.74 -20.27 -7.13
N THR A 40 26.32 -19.87 -8.27
CA THR A 40 25.63 -19.04 -9.28
C THR A 40 24.53 -19.84 -9.98
N GLY A 41 24.84 -21.07 -10.41
CA GLY A 41 23.89 -21.98 -11.03
C GLY A 41 22.73 -22.33 -10.09
N ILE A 42 23.03 -22.65 -8.82
CA ILE A 42 22.01 -22.93 -7.80
C ILE A 42 21.11 -21.71 -7.61
N LYS A 43 21.68 -20.53 -7.41
CA LYS A 43 20.91 -19.30 -7.20
C LYS A 43 20.01 -18.99 -8.39
N THR A 44 20.54 -19.10 -9.60
CA THR A 44 19.81 -18.86 -10.85
C THR A 44 18.59 -19.78 -10.95
N LYS A 45 18.74 -21.05 -10.60
CA LYS A 45 17.65 -22.03 -10.65
C LYS A 45 16.59 -21.82 -9.59
N LEU A 46 16.99 -21.41 -8.38
CA LEU A 46 16.06 -21.06 -7.31
C LEU A 46 15.23 -19.82 -7.71
N LEU A 47 15.88 -18.82 -8.33
CA LEU A 47 15.25 -17.60 -8.85
C LEU A 47 14.37 -17.82 -10.09
N ASN A 48 14.52 -18.94 -10.80
CA ASN A 48 13.71 -19.23 -11.99
C ASN A 48 12.30 -19.72 -11.60
N LEU A 49 11.45 -18.77 -11.24
CA LEU A 49 10.11 -18.99 -10.71
C LEU A 49 9.12 -19.64 -11.70
N HIS A 50 9.37 -19.53 -12.99
CA HIS A 50 8.51 -20.07 -14.05
C HIS A 50 8.69 -21.58 -14.29
N LYS A 51 9.74 -22.18 -13.73
CA LYS A 51 10.01 -23.61 -13.83
C LYS A 51 9.93 -24.29 -12.47
N PRO A 52 9.67 -25.60 -12.40
CA PRO A 52 9.81 -26.35 -11.16
C PRO A 52 11.25 -26.25 -10.63
N CYS A 53 11.44 -26.53 -9.36
CA CYS A 53 12.74 -26.63 -8.73
C CYS A 53 12.88 -28.02 -8.11
N TYR A 54 13.85 -28.80 -8.59
CA TYR A 54 14.16 -30.12 -8.09
C TYR A 54 15.50 -30.08 -7.37
N ILE A 55 15.52 -30.69 -6.18
CA ILE A 55 16.73 -30.90 -5.38
C ILE A 55 17.05 -32.38 -5.49
N ILE A 56 18.23 -32.69 -5.98
CA ILE A 56 18.62 -34.05 -6.37
C ILE A 56 19.92 -34.41 -5.67
N ARG A 57 20.05 -35.67 -5.25
CA ARG A 57 21.33 -36.23 -4.82
C ARG A 57 21.87 -37.15 -5.91
N ILE A 58 23.09 -36.91 -6.34
CA ILE A 58 23.83 -37.78 -7.25
C ILE A 58 25.25 -37.96 -6.72
N GLU A 59 25.71 -39.22 -6.60
CA GLU A 59 27.04 -39.57 -6.06
C GLU A 59 27.35 -38.88 -4.71
N GLY A 60 26.34 -38.76 -3.83
CA GLY A 60 26.47 -38.11 -2.52
C GLY A 60 26.51 -36.57 -2.55
N LYS A 61 26.48 -35.93 -3.72
CA LYS A 61 26.38 -34.47 -3.87
C LYS A 61 24.93 -34.04 -4.07
N ILE A 62 24.55 -32.92 -3.47
CA ILE A 62 23.23 -32.32 -3.67
C ILE A 62 23.33 -31.24 -4.74
N GLY A 63 22.50 -31.33 -5.78
CA GLY A 63 22.41 -30.36 -6.88
C GLY A 63 20.99 -29.84 -7.06
N VAL A 64 20.85 -28.78 -7.86
CA VAL A 64 19.57 -28.16 -8.18
C VAL A 64 19.34 -28.17 -9.69
N THR A 65 18.13 -28.49 -10.14
CA THR A 65 17.72 -28.32 -11.54
C THR A 65 16.30 -27.77 -11.66
N ASN A 66 15.99 -27.19 -12.82
CA ASN A 66 14.64 -26.77 -13.19
C ASN A 66 14.02 -27.67 -14.28
N GLU A 67 14.71 -28.75 -14.66
CA GLU A 67 14.33 -29.65 -15.75
C GLU A 67 14.09 -31.07 -15.23
N GLY A 68 13.53 -31.92 -16.09
CA GLY A 68 13.23 -33.31 -15.78
C GLY A 68 11.92 -33.49 -15.02
N TYR A 69 11.68 -34.72 -14.58
CA TYR A 69 10.43 -35.14 -13.96
C TYR A 69 10.66 -36.21 -12.91
N TRP A 70 9.66 -36.33 -12.02
CA TRP A 70 9.61 -37.38 -11.02
C TRP A 70 9.20 -38.71 -11.66
N SER A 71 9.90 -39.78 -11.29
CA SER A 71 9.61 -41.16 -11.69
C SER A 71 9.68 -42.10 -10.49
N HIS A 72 8.98 -43.23 -10.58
CA HIS A 72 9.11 -44.31 -9.60
C HIS A 72 10.19 -45.28 -10.07
N SER A 73 11.02 -45.76 -9.14
CA SER A 73 11.96 -46.84 -9.45
C SER A 73 11.20 -48.11 -9.85
N ASN A 74 11.22 -48.45 -11.14
CA ASN A 74 10.77 -49.75 -11.61
C ASN A 74 11.97 -50.71 -11.55
N ASN A 75 11.92 -51.66 -10.62
CA ASN A 75 12.82 -52.80 -10.49
C ASN A 75 14.27 -52.50 -10.07
N GLY A 76 14.50 -52.36 -8.77
CA GLY A 76 15.64 -52.98 -8.05
C GLY A 76 17.07 -52.57 -8.41
N LYS A 77 17.28 -51.64 -9.35
CA LYS A 77 18.57 -50.97 -9.54
C LYS A 77 18.51 -49.62 -8.86
N SER A 78 19.39 -49.41 -7.88
CA SER A 78 19.64 -48.08 -7.33
C SER A 78 20.22 -47.21 -8.43
N GLU A 79 19.37 -46.47 -9.15
CA GLU A 79 19.87 -45.35 -9.93
C GLU A 79 20.58 -44.41 -8.94
N GLU A 80 21.82 -44.03 -9.24
CA GLU A 80 22.68 -43.18 -8.40
C GLU A 80 22.10 -41.78 -8.15
N ILE A 81 20.89 -41.52 -8.66
CA ILE A 81 20.19 -40.25 -8.73
C ILE A 81 18.89 -40.35 -7.92
N GLU A 82 18.88 -39.66 -6.80
CA GLU A 82 17.78 -39.62 -5.85
C GLU A 82 17.09 -38.25 -5.94
N LEU A 83 15.77 -38.24 -6.16
CA LEU A 83 14.99 -37.01 -6.02
C LEU A 83 14.79 -36.76 -4.52
N LEU A 84 15.33 -35.64 -4.02
CA LEU A 84 15.16 -35.25 -2.61
C LEU A 84 13.88 -34.44 -2.46
N LEU A 85 13.76 -33.33 -3.19
CA LEU A 85 12.67 -32.38 -3.03
C LEU A 85 12.20 -31.88 -4.39
N ALA A 86 10.93 -31.52 -4.47
CA ALA A 86 10.34 -30.87 -5.64
C ALA A 86 9.45 -29.71 -5.19
N VAL A 87 9.56 -28.58 -5.88
CA VAL A 87 8.66 -27.44 -5.73
C VAL A 87 8.17 -27.05 -7.12
N PRO A 88 6.86 -26.85 -7.33
CA PRO A 88 6.35 -26.47 -8.65
C PRO A 88 6.80 -25.06 -9.08
N PRO A 89 6.53 -24.67 -10.34
CA PRO A 89 6.54 -23.26 -10.73
C PRO A 89 5.72 -22.43 -9.75
N LEU A 90 6.28 -21.28 -9.34
CA LEU A 90 5.69 -20.38 -8.36
C LEU A 90 5.84 -18.93 -8.83
N THR A 91 4.95 -18.50 -9.71
CA THR A 91 5.03 -17.15 -10.29
C THR A 91 4.40 -16.10 -9.38
N SER A 92 4.80 -14.84 -9.55
CA SER A 92 4.25 -13.73 -8.76
C SER A 92 2.72 -13.56 -8.89
N GLN A 93 2.13 -13.99 -10.00
CA GLN A 93 0.68 -13.95 -10.24
C GLN A 93 -0.10 -14.97 -9.40
N GLN A 94 0.57 -15.96 -8.82
CA GLN A 94 -0.07 -16.96 -7.95
C GLN A 94 -0.16 -16.50 -6.50
N LEU A 95 0.46 -15.36 -6.14
CA LEU A 95 0.33 -14.76 -4.82
C LEU A 95 -0.99 -13.99 -4.73
N GLY A 96 -1.71 -14.18 -3.63
CA GLY A 96 -2.99 -13.51 -3.38
C GLY A 96 -4.17 -14.22 -4.04
N ASP A 97 -5.25 -13.47 -4.27
CA ASP A 97 -6.50 -13.98 -4.81
C ASP A 97 -6.58 -13.75 -6.33
N PRO A 98 -6.68 -14.81 -7.17
CA PRO A 98 -6.80 -14.65 -8.62
C PRO A 98 -8.08 -13.91 -9.03
N ASN A 99 -9.14 -13.89 -8.21
CA ASN A 99 -10.33 -13.10 -8.48
C ASN A 99 -10.06 -11.60 -8.38
N PHE A 100 -9.12 -11.15 -7.54
CA PHE A 100 -8.67 -9.75 -7.52
C PHE A 100 -8.06 -9.36 -8.88
N LEU A 101 -7.21 -10.23 -9.43
CA LEU A 101 -6.56 -10.02 -10.73
C LEU A 101 -7.58 -9.88 -11.84
N ASN A 102 -8.50 -10.82 -11.93
CA ASN A 102 -9.54 -10.85 -12.96
C ASN A 102 -10.52 -9.68 -12.80
N PHE A 103 -10.94 -9.38 -11.57
CA PHE A 103 -11.92 -8.35 -11.29
C PHE A 103 -11.37 -6.95 -11.57
N HIS A 104 -10.11 -6.68 -11.25
CA HIS A 104 -9.47 -5.37 -11.49
C HIS A 104 -8.68 -5.29 -12.80
N ASN A 105 -8.59 -6.39 -13.56
CA ASN A 105 -7.78 -6.52 -14.77
C ASN A 105 -6.31 -6.13 -14.53
N VAL A 106 -5.69 -6.77 -13.54
CA VAL A 106 -4.33 -6.47 -13.07
C VAL A 106 -3.46 -7.73 -13.08
N LYS A 107 -2.15 -7.56 -13.28
CA LYS A 107 -1.20 -8.67 -13.31
C LYS A 107 -0.76 -9.14 -11.92
N TYR A 108 -0.88 -8.30 -10.89
CA TYR A 108 -0.45 -8.62 -9.53
C TYR A 108 -1.55 -8.34 -8.50
N ALA A 109 -1.56 -9.16 -7.45
CA ALA A 109 -2.37 -8.94 -6.25
C ALA A 109 -1.71 -7.86 -5.38
N TYR A 110 -1.54 -6.68 -5.98
CA TYR A 110 -0.77 -5.56 -5.47
C TYR A 110 -1.47 -4.27 -5.87
N ALA A 111 -1.49 -3.30 -4.97
CA ALA A 111 -1.86 -1.93 -5.31
C ALA A 111 -0.91 -0.90 -4.67
N ALA A 112 -0.72 0.23 -5.33
CA ALA A 112 -0.19 1.43 -4.69
C ALA A 112 -1.36 2.25 -4.11
N GLY A 113 -1.39 2.40 -2.78
CA GLY A 113 -2.42 3.15 -2.08
C GLY A 113 -2.31 4.67 -2.35
N ALA A 114 -3.42 5.38 -2.20
CA ALA A 114 -3.41 6.83 -2.38
C ALA A 114 -2.54 7.54 -1.35
N MET A 115 -1.85 8.57 -1.83
CA MET A 115 -1.09 9.51 -1.02
C MET A 115 -1.62 10.91 -1.35
N ALA A 116 -2.13 11.61 -0.34
CA ALA A 116 -2.92 12.83 -0.48
C ALA A 116 -2.21 13.96 -1.25
N HIS A 117 -2.96 14.98 -1.64
CA HIS A 117 -2.47 16.16 -2.34
C HIS A 117 -1.73 15.86 -3.65
N GLY A 118 -2.09 14.77 -4.33
CA GLY A 118 -1.46 14.36 -5.58
C GLY A 118 -0.05 13.77 -5.44
N ILE A 119 0.36 13.37 -4.22
CA ILE A 119 1.63 12.65 -4.04
C ILE A 119 1.58 11.31 -4.78
N ALA A 120 0.45 10.60 -4.70
CA ALA A 120 0.11 9.55 -5.67
C ALA A 120 -0.38 10.26 -6.94
N SER A 121 0.59 10.69 -7.74
CA SER A 121 0.45 11.56 -8.91
C SER A 121 -0.16 10.84 -10.10
N GLU A 122 -0.52 11.60 -11.14
CA GLU A 122 -0.87 11.01 -12.43
C GLU A 122 0.29 10.20 -13.02
N GLU A 123 1.53 10.67 -12.89
CA GLU A 123 2.71 9.95 -13.37
C GLU A 123 2.85 8.58 -12.71
N LEU A 124 2.67 8.50 -11.40
CA LEU A 124 2.71 7.24 -10.65
C LEU A 124 1.60 6.30 -11.09
N VAL A 125 0.38 6.82 -11.22
CA VAL A 125 -0.78 6.02 -11.62
C VAL A 125 -0.64 5.51 -13.06
N ILE A 126 -0.17 6.36 -13.96
CA ILE A 126 0.05 6.01 -15.37
C ILE A 126 1.18 4.99 -15.50
N ALA A 127 2.29 5.14 -14.76
CA ALA A 127 3.40 4.20 -14.79
C ALA A 127 2.96 2.79 -14.36
N LEU A 128 2.25 2.67 -13.25
CA LEU A 128 1.74 1.38 -12.77
C LEU A 128 0.64 0.81 -13.66
N GLY A 129 -0.30 1.65 -14.11
CA GLY A 129 -1.40 1.20 -14.95
C GLY A 129 -0.96 0.69 -16.32
N LYS A 130 0.09 1.27 -16.93
CA LYS A 130 0.68 0.74 -18.18
C LYS A 130 1.21 -0.68 -18.01
N GLU A 131 1.65 -1.00 -16.80
CA GLU A 131 2.11 -2.31 -16.40
C GLU A 131 0.99 -3.21 -15.85
N SER A 132 -0.28 -2.82 -15.99
CA SER A 132 -1.44 -3.52 -15.42
C SER A 132 -1.31 -3.74 -13.91
N ILE A 133 -0.77 -2.76 -13.17
CA ILE A 133 -0.70 -2.75 -11.72
C ILE A 133 -1.65 -1.69 -11.19
N LEU A 134 -2.47 -2.03 -10.19
CA LEU A 134 -3.45 -1.10 -9.66
C LEU A 134 -2.77 0.00 -8.83
N SER A 135 -3.30 1.22 -8.95
CA SER A 135 -2.87 2.35 -8.13
C SER A 135 -4.00 3.37 -7.96
N SER A 136 -4.05 4.00 -6.80
CA SER A 136 -5.08 4.98 -6.45
C SER A 136 -4.54 6.40 -6.50
N PHE A 137 -5.11 7.25 -7.36
CA PHE A 137 -4.74 8.66 -7.45
C PHE A 137 -5.05 9.40 -6.14
N GLY A 138 -4.11 10.23 -5.71
CA GLY A 138 -4.11 11.00 -4.47
C GLY A 138 -5.06 12.20 -4.44
N ALA A 139 -6.36 12.00 -4.64
CA ALA A 139 -7.34 13.07 -4.75
C ALA A 139 -7.58 13.85 -3.43
N GLY A 140 -7.31 13.23 -2.27
CA GLY A 140 -7.52 13.84 -0.95
C GLY A 140 -6.87 15.23 -0.83
N GLY A 141 -7.67 16.24 -0.46
CA GLY A 141 -7.20 17.61 -0.25
C GLY A 141 -6.97 18.43 -1.54
N LEU A 142 -7.21 17.88 -2.72
CA LEU A 142 -7.21 18.62 -3.98
C LEU A 142 -8.56 19.30 -4.25
N SER A 143 -8.57 20.33 -5.10
CA SER A 143 -9.82 20.95 -5.54
C SER A 143 -10.53 20.08 -6.59
N PRO A 144 -11.87 20.15 -6.72
CA PRO A 144 -12.60 19.40 -7.74
C PRO A 144 -12.07 19.62 -9.17
N ALA A 145 -11.68 20.84 -9.52
CA ALA A 145 -11.09 21.15 -10.84
C ALA A 145 -9.75 20.42 -11.07
N ARG A 146 -8.91 20.32 -10.03
CA ARG A 146 -7.64 19.59 -10.12
C ARG A 146 -7.86 18.07 -10.25
N VAL A 147 -8.87 17.55 -9.56
CA VAL A 147 -9.30 16.14 -9.67
C VAL A 147 -9.82 15.85 -11.07
N GLU A 148 -10.68 16.72 -11.63
CA GLU A 148 -11.19 16.56 -13.00
C GLU A 148 -10.06 16.56 -14.05
N SER A 149 -9.07 17.43 -13.89
CA SER A 149 -7.86 17.43 -14.75
C SER A 149 -7.07 16.11 -14.65
N ALA A 150 -6.90 15.58 -13.43
CA ALA A 150 -6.23 14.29 -13.23
C ALA A 150 -7.00 13.12 -13.87
N ILE A 151 -8.33 13.11 -13.76
CA ILE A 151 -9.19 12.10 -14.40
C ILE A 151 -8.95 12.09 -15.90
N ASN A 152 -9.06 13.25 -16.55
CA ASN A 152 -8.88 13.36 -18.00
C ASN A 152 -7.49 12.86 -18.45
N ARG A 153 -6.44 13.25 -17.72
CA ARG A 153 -5.06 12.85 -18.04
C ARG A 153 -4.83 11.35 -17.86
N ILE A 154 -5.30 10.78 -16.75
CA ILE A 154 -5.15 9.35 -16.46
C ILE A 154 -5.95 8.53 -17.47
N GLN A 155 -7.19 8.90 -17.78
CA GLN A 155 -8.02 8.20 -18.76
C GLN A 155 -7.47 8.28 -20.18
N GLN A 156 -6.89 9.40 -20.57
CA GLN A 156 -6.22 9.52 -21.87
C GLN A 156 -5.05 8.54 -21.99
N ALA A 157 -4.29 8.34 -20.92
CA ALA A 157 -3.16 7.43 -20.91
C ALA A 157 -3.56 5.95 -20.68
N LEU A 158 -4.66 5.71 -19.97
CA LEU A 158 -5.16 4.41 -19.54
C LEU A 158 -6.66 4.25 -19.87
N PRO A 159 -7.06 4.23 -21.15
CA PRO A 159 -8.48 4.22 -21.53
C PRO A 159 -9.25 2.98 -21.05
N GLN A 160 -8.53 1.88 -20.78
CA GLN A 160 -9.09 0.63 -20.25
C GLN A 160 -8.63 0.35 -18.81
N GLY A 161 -8.05 1.34 -18.13
CA GLY A 161 -7.40 1.15 -16.84
C GLY A 161 -6.13 0.29 -16.92
N PRO A 162 -5.74 -0.37 -15.81
CA PRO A 162 -6.31 -0.22 -14.46
C PRO A 162 -5.86 1.09 -13.80
N TYR A 163 -6.78 1.75 -13.10
CA TYR A 163 -6.50 2.83 -12.15
C TYR A 163 -7.65 2.95 -11.15
N ALA A 164 -7.38 3.55 -10.00
CA ALA A 164 -8.40 3.94 -9.03
C ALA A 164 -8.24 5.42 -8.66
N PHE A 165 -9.28 6.00 -8.07
CA PHE A 165 -9.22 7.33 -7.46
C PHE A 165 -9.60 7.26 -5.99
N ASN A 166 -8.88 8.00 -5.15
CA ASN A 166 -9.24 8.10 -3.76
C ASN A 166 -10.54 8.90 -3.57
N LEU A 167 -11.46 8.38 -2.75
CA LEU A 167 -12.55 9.14 -2.17
C LEU A 167 -12.28 9.28 -0.67
N LEU A 168 -11.78 10.45 -0.27
CA LEU A 168 -11.49 10.75 1.13
C LEU A 168 -12.75 11.27 1.83
N HIS A 169 -13.21 10.56 2.86
CA HIS A 169 -14.31 11.04 3.68
C HIS A 169 -13.97 12.39 4.33
N SER A 170 -14.88 13.35 4.21
CA SER A 170 -14.68 14.72 4.73
C SER A 170 -15.89 15.15 5.59
N PRO A 171 -15.97 14.74 6.87
CA PRO A 171 -17.14 15.01 7.73
C PRO A 171 -17.51 16.49 7.84
N SER A 172 -16.50 17.37 7.80
CA SER A 172 -16.70 18.82 7.94
C SER A 172 -17.06 19.53 6.62
N GLU A 173 -16.92 18.84 5.47
CA GLU A 173 -17.16 19.39 4.13
C GLU A 173 -17.89 18.37 3.21
N PRO A 174 -19.09 17.88 3.59
CA PRO A 174 -19.80 16.83 2.83
C PRO A 174 -20.13 17.22 1.39
N ALA A 175 -20.26 18.53 1.10
CA ALA A 175 -20.46 19.04 -0.25
C ALA A 175 -19.26 18.78 -1.18
N ILE A 176 -18.02 18.75 -0.65
CA ILE A 176 -16.84 18.40 -1.44
C ILE A 176 -16.87 16.92 -1.81
N GLU A 177 -17.17 16.06 -0.84
CA GLU A 177 -17.30 14.62 -1.09
C GLU A 177 -18.36 14.34 -2.16
N ARG A 178 -19.51 15.01 -2.11
CA ARG A 178 -20.55 14.91 -3.13
C ARG A 178 -20.06 15.33 -4.53
N ARG A 179 -19.42 16.51 -4.64
CA ARG A 179 -18.90 17.01 -5.92
C ARG A 179 -17.86 16.08 -6.54
N VAL A 180 -17.03 15.43 -5.71
CA VAL A 180 -16.05 14.45 -6.18
C VAL A 180 -16.74 13.19 -6.69
N VAL A 181 -17.77 12.68 -6.00
CA VAL A 181 -18.58 11.56 -6.49
C VAL A 181 -19.27 11.89 -7.80
N ASP A 182 -19.86 13.08 -7.93
CA ASP A 182 -20.50 13.51 -9.17
C ASP A 182 -19.49 13.57 -10.33
N LEU A 183 -18.25 14.04 -10.08
CA LEU A 183 -17.17 13.99 -11.06
C LEU A 183 -16.80 12.56 -11.46
N TYR A 184 -16.67 11.64 -10.50
CA TYR A 184 -16.35 10.24 -10.77
C TYR A 184 -17.44 9.56 -11.61
N LEU A 185 -18.71 9.84 -11.33
CA LEU A 185 -19.83 9.32 -12.12
C LEU A 185 -19.88 9.94 -13.52
N LYS A 186 -19.73 11.26 -13.63
CA LYS A 186 -19.69 12.00 -14.91
C LYS A 186 -18.62 11.45 -15.85
N HIS A 187 -17.42 11.20 -15.33
CA HIS A 187 -16.27 10.74 -16.12
C HIS A 187 -16.12 9.23 -16.13
N GLN A 188 -17.07 8.49 -15.56
CA GLN A 188 -17.03 7.01 -15.52
C GLN A 188 -15.75 6.46 -14.88
N VAL A 189 -15.28 7.09 -13.80
CA VAL A 189 -14.23 6.52 -12.95
C VAL A 189 -14.83 5.28 -12.28
N ARG A 190 -14.39 4.09 -12.70
CA ARG A 190 -15.00 2.80 -12.32
C ARG A 190 -14.44 2.14 -11.07
N THR A 191 -13.34 2.64 -10.52
CA THR A 191 -12.75 2.11 -9.29
C THR A 191 -12.37 3.23 -8.35
N ILE A 192 -12.80 3.14 -7.10
CA ILE A 192 -12.38 4.07 -6.05
C ILE A 192 -11.75 3.35 -4.86
N GLU A 193 -10.82 4.03 -4.21
CA GLU A 193 -10.34 3.71 -2.87
C GLU A 193 -11.05 4.63 -1.87
N ALA A 194 -12.03 4.12 -1.13
CA ALA A 194 -12.73 4.85 -0.08
C ALA A 194 -11.92 4.82 1.22
N SER A 195 -11.50 5.97 1.73
CA SER A 195 -10.65 6.07 2.94
C SER A 195 -11.18 7.08 3.96
N ALA A 196 -10.78 6.90 5.23
CA ALA A 196 -11.15 7.73 6.37
C ALA A 196 -12.66 7.74 6.74
N PHE A 197 -13.46 6.83 6.17
CA PHE A 197 -14.87 6.68 6.51
C PHE A 197 -15.05 6.18 7.95
N LEU A 198 -15.98 6.80 8.67
CA LEU A 198 -16.39 6.39 10.03
C LEU A 198 -17.72 5.62 10.02
N ASP A 199 -18.58 5.94 9.06
CA ASP A 199 -19.80 5.22 8.70
C ASP A 199 -20.03 5.40 7.18
N LEU A 200 -21.02 4.72 6.63
CA LEU A 200 -21.44 4.96 5.25
C LEU A 200 -22.09 6.34 5.12
N THR A 201 -21.79 7.03 4.03
CA THR A 201 -22.44 8.28 3.64
C THR A 201 -23.38 8.05 2.46
N GLU A 202 -24.34 8.96 2.26
CA GLU A 202 -25.17 8.97 1.04
C GLU A 202 -24.32 8.98 -0.24
N ASN A 203 -23.15 9.65 -0.23
CA ASN A 203 -22.30 9.81 -1.40
C ASN A 203 -21.64 8.48 -1.82
N ILE A 204 -21.08 7.71 -0.88
CA ILE A 204 -20.45 6.42 -1.22
C ILE A 204 -21.51 5.38 -1.62
N VAL A 205 -22.67 5.40 -0.98
CA VAL A 205 -23.81 4.54 -1.37
C VAL A 205 -24.31 4.90 -2.77
N TYR A 206 -24.41 6.19 -3.08
CA TYR A 206 -24.78 6.68 -4.41
C TYR A 206 -23.79 6.18 -5.48
N TYR A 207 -22.49 6.39 -5.27
CA TYR A 207 -21.46 5.92 -6.21
C TYR A 207 -21.57 4.42 -6.48
N ARG A 208 -21.73 3.62 -5.42
CA ARG A 208 -21.87 2.16 -5.51
C ARG A 208 -23.12 1.75 -6.28
N ALA A 209 -24.29 2.23 -5.86
CA ALA A 209 -25.58 1.83 -6.43
C ALA A 209 -25.75 2.29 -7.88
N ALA A 210 -25.26 3.49 -8.23
CA ALA A 210 -25.32 4.03 -9.59
C ALA A 210 -24.57 3.17 -10.61
N GLY A 211 -23.62 2.33 -10.17
CA GLY A 211 -22.88 1.41 -11.02
C GLY A 211 -23.53 0.04 -11.24
N LEU A 212 -24.68 -0.22 -10.61
CA LEU A 212 -25.33 -1.53 -10.68
C LEU A 212 -26.26 -1.64 -11.89
N SER A 213 -26.21 -2.79 -12.56
CA SER A 213 -27.12 -3.15 -13.64
C SER A 213 -27.32 -4.67 -13.70
N LEU A 214 -28.16 -5.14 -14.62
CA LEU A 214 -28.29 -6.56 -14.97
C LEU A 214 -27.68 -6.79 -16.36
N ASN A 215 -27.02 -7.93 -16.55
CA ASN A 215 -26.64 -8.40 -17.90
C ASN A 215 -27.80 -9.11 -18.61
N SER A 216 -27.59 -9.58 -19.84
CA SER A 216 -28.58 -10.32 -20.63
C SER A 216 -29.02 -11.66 -20.00
N ALA A 217 -28.26 -12.19 -19.03
CA ALA A 217 -28.58 -13.39 -18.27
C ALA A 217 -29.24 -13.07 -16.90
N ASN A 218 -29.67 -11.82 -16.67
CA ASN A 218 -30.23 -11.34 -15.40
C ASN A 218 -29.28 -11.48 -14.19
N GLN A 219 -27.97 -11.51 -14.41
CA GLN A 219 -26.97 -11.48 -13.34
C GLN A 219 -26.57 -10.04 -13.02
N ILE A 220 -26.26 -9.77 -11.76
CA ILE A 220 -25.87 -8.43 -11.29
C ILE A 220 -24.49 -8.08 -11.85
N VAL A 221 -24.39 -6.93 -12.51
CA VAL A 221 -23.12 -6.36 -12.97
C VAL A 221 -22.76 -5.19 -12.07
N ILE A 222 -21.55 -5.22 -11.54
CA ILE A 222 -20.97 -4.19 -10.69
C ILE A 222 -19.97 -3.37 -11.52
N ASN A 223 -20.42 -2.24 -12.07
CA ASN A 223 -19.54 -1.37 -12.89
C ASN A 223 -18.69 -0.42 -12.04
N ASN A 224 -19.22 0.04 -10.90
CA ASN A 224 -18.52 0.93 -9.99
C ASN A 224 -17.99 0.13 -8.79
N LYS A 225 -16.67 -0.06 -8.79
CA LYS A 225 -15.92 -0.89 -7.86
C LYS A 225 -15.44 -0.05 -6.68
N VAL A 226 -15.52 -0.62 -5.49
CA VAL A 226 -15.15 0.06 -4.25
C VAL A 226 -14.15 -0.79 -3.48
N ILE A 227 -12.98 -0.20 -3.24
CA ILE A 227 -11.96 -0.71 -2.33
C ILE A 227 -12.03 0.14 -1.06
N ALA A 228 -12.56 -0.39 0.04
CA ALA A 228 -12.67 0.37 1.28
C ALA A 228 -11.45 0.13 2.18
N LYS A 229 -10.72 1.19 2.50
CA LYS A 229 -9.54 1.15 3.36
C LYS A 229 -9.91 1.49 4.80
N ILE A 230 -9.71 0.53 5.69
CA ILE A 230 -10.21 0.57 7.08
C ILE A 230 -9.15 0.10 8.06
N SER A 231 -9.29 0.52 9.32
CA SER A 231 -8.49 0.03 10.43
C SER A 231 -9.33 -0.50 11.59
N ARG A 232 -10.66 -0.51 11.45
CA ARG A 232 -11.62 -0.82 12.53
C ARG A 232 -12.69 -1.79 12.07
N ARG A 233 -13.02 -2.73 12.95
CA ARG A 233 -13.99 -3.82 12.67
C ARG A 233 -15.40 -3.28 12.46
N GLU A 234 -15.77 -2.21 13.17
CA GLU A 234 -17.08 -1.56 13.08
C GLU A 234 -17.30 -0.95 11.69
N VAL A 235 -16.27 -0.31 11.14
CA VAL A 235 -16.32 0.28 9.79
C VAL A 235 -16.29 -0.82 8.73
N ALA A 236 -15.42 -1.83 8.88
CA ALA A 236 -15.37 -2.98 7.98
C ALA A 236 -16.74 -3.68 7.88
N THR A 237 -17.45 -3.82 9.00
CA THR A 237 -18.79 -4.41 9.06
C THR A 237 -19.76 -3.70 8.13
N LYS A 238 -19.69 -2.38 8.02
CA LYS A 238 -20.56 -1.59 7.14
C LYS A 238 -20.28 -1.85 5.67
N PHE A 239 -19.01 -1.88 5.27
CA PHE A 239 -18.61 -2.08 3.87
C PHE A 239 -18.77 -3.53 3.40
N LEU A 240 -18.70 -4.50 4.32
CA LEU A 240 -18.96 -5.91 4.04
C LEU A 240 -20.46 -6.22 3.87
N GLN A 241 -21.34 -5.34 4.36
CA GLN A 241 -22.80 -5.49 4.25
C GLN A 241 -23.36 -4.74 3.03
N PRO A 242 -24.60 -5.03 2.62
CA PRO A 242 -25.26 -4.27 1.58
C PRO A 242 -25.57 -2.84 2.02
N ALA A 243 -25.91 -1.99 1.04
CA ALA A 243 -26.29 -0.61 1.32
C ALA A 243 -27.54 -0.55 2.22
N PRO A 244 -27.60 0.36 3.23
CA PRO A 244 -28.79 0.49 4.07
C PRO A 244 -30.01 0.94 3.26
N THR A 245 -31.13 0.20 3.36
CA THR A 245 -32.40 0.51 2.66
C THR A 245 -32.87 1.95 2.85
N LYS A 246 -32.66 2.54 4.03
CA LYS A 246 -33.03 3.94 4.31
C LYS A 246 -32.30 4.92 3.37
N ILE A 247 -31.00 4.72 3.19
CA ILE A 247 -30.18 5.57 2.31
C ILE A 247 -30.59 5.34 0.85
N LEU A 248 -30.81 4.09 0.46
CA LEU A 248 -31.25 3.75 -0.90
C LEU A 248 -32.59 4.42 -1.26
N LYS A 249 -33.58 4.38 -0.36
CA LYS A 249 -34.87 5.05 -0.57
C LYS A 249 -34.71 6.56 -0.76
N GLN A 250 -33.88 7.20 0.06
CA GLN A 250 -33.59 8.63 -0.09
C GLN A 250 -32.94 8.95 -1.44
N LEU A 251 -32.02 8.11 -1.92
CA LEU A 251 -31.38 8.30 -3.23
C LEU A 251 -32.36 8.11 -4.41
N VAL A 252 -33.32 7.18 -4.28
CA VAL A 252 -34.41 7.01 -5.26
C VAL A 252 -35.34 8.22 -5.26
N GLU A 253 -35.77 8.69 -4.08
CA GLU A 253 -36.62 9.88 -3.94
C GLU A 253 -35.96 11.14 -4.53
N GLN A 254 -34.63 11.25 -4.42
CA GLN A 254 -33.84 12.32 -5.04
C GLN A 254 -33.63 12.13 -6.56
N GLY A 255 -34.05 11.01 -7.14
CA GLY A 255 -33.86 10.69 -8.56
C GLY A 255 -32.41 10.40 -8.95
N LEU A 256 -31.54 10.08 -7.99
CA LEU A 256 -30.11 9.83 -8.22
C LEU A 256 -29.84 8.39 -8.66
N ILE A 257 -30.67 7.44 -8.22
CA ILE A 257 -30.65 6.05 -8.65
C ILE A 257 -32.06 5.58 -8.96
N SER A 258 -32.17 4.55 -9.79
CA SER A 258 -33.44 3.88 -10.08
C SER A 258 -33.84 2.91 -8.96
N GLU A 259 -35.13 2.55 -8.90
CA GLU A 259 -35.61 1.48 -8.03
C GLU A 259 -34.90 0.14 -8.30
N LEU A 260 -34.60 -0.16 -9.56
CA LEU A 260 -33.83 -1.35 -9.93
C LEU A 260 -32.45 -1.31 -9.26
N GLN A 261 -31.71 -0.21 -9.40
CA GLN A 261 -30.39 -0.06 -8.76
C GLN A 261 -30.45 -0.19 -7.23
N ALA A 262 -31.48 0.38 -6.59
CA ALA A 262 -31.70 0.21 -5.16
C ALA A 262 -31.91 -1.27 -4.79
N ASN A 263 -32.79 -1.98 -5.50
CA ASN A 263 -33.05 -3.40 -5.27
C ASN A 263 -31.82 -4.30 -5.51
N LEU A 264 -30.95 -3.93 -6.46
CA LEU A 264 -29.68 -4.62 -6.68
C LEU A 264 -28.67 -4.32 -5.56
N ALA A 265 -28.63 -3.09 -5.06
CA ALA A 265 -27.70 -2.66 -4.01
C ALA A 265 -27.92 -3.36 -2.66
N GLU A 266 -29.12 -3.87 -2.41
CA GLU A 266 -29.42 -4.69 -1.22
C GLU A 266 -28.88 -6.13 -1.32
N LYS A 267 -28.42 -6.56 -2.50
CA LYS A 267 -27.96 -7.94 -2.78
C LYS A 267 -26.45 -8.06 -2.93
N VAL A 268 -25.72 -6.95 -2.91
CA VAL A 268 -24.27 -6.89 -3.09
C VAL A 268 -23.63 -6.14 -1.92
N PRO A 269 -22.38 -6.47 -1.55
CA PRO A 269 -21.68 -5.71 -0.53
C PRO A 269 -21.40 -4.27 -1.00
N MET A 270 -21.27 -3.36 -0.03
CA MET A 270 -20.89 -1.97 -0.28
C MET A 270 -19.47 -1.82 -0.86
N ALA A 271 -18.56 -2.73 -0.53
CA ALA A 271 -17.23 -2.81 -1.12
C ALA A 271 -16.96 -4.21 -1.70
N ASP A 272 -16.21 -4.25 -2.80
CA ASP A 272 -15.75 -5.50 -3.43
C ASP A 272 -14.48 -6.02 -2.73
N ASP A 273 -13.71 -5.08 -2.18
CA ASP A 273 -12.43 -5.30 -1.55
C ASP A 273 -12.30 -4.43 -0.29
N ILE A 274 -11.75 -5.00 0.77
CA ILE A 274 -11.41 -4.29 2.01
C ILE A 274 -9.90 -4.28 2.15
N THR A 275 -9.30 -3.09 2.17
CA THR A 275 -7.89 -2.93 2.54
C THR A 275 -7.80 -2.74 4.05
N VAL A 276 -7.21 -3.71 4.73
CA VAL A 276 -6.87 -3.59 6.16
C VAL A 276 -5.62 -2.75 6.31
N GLU A 277 -5.77 -1.53 6.81
CA GLU A 277 -4.67 -0.59 7.06
C GLU A 277 -4.21 -0.68 8.52
N ALA A 278 -3.06 -1.33 8.69
CA ALA A 278 -2.32 -1.40 9.94
C ALA A 278 -1.49 -0.13 10.16
N ASP A 279 -0.45 -0.19 10.98
CA ASP A 279 0.48 0.92 11.16
C ASP A 279 1.10 1.38 9.84
N SER A 280 0.90 2.66 9.52
CA SER A 280 1.15 3.24 8.19
C SER A 280 1.60 4.70 8.31
N GLY A 281 2.08 5.29 7.21
CA GLY A 281 2.40 6.72 7.14
C GLY A 281 1.13 7.56 6.98
N GLY A 282 1.11 8.77 7.53
CA GLY A 282 -0.09 9.61 7.52
C GLY A 282 -1.06 9.21 8.63
N HIS A 283 -2.38 9.25 8.37
CA HIS A 283 -3.38 8.88 9.38
C HIS A 283 -3.30 7.40 9.71
N THR A 284 -3.10 7.07 10.99
CA THR A 284 -2.98 5.69 11.47
C THR A 284 -3.42 5.59 12.93
N ASP A 285 -4.06 4.47 13.26
CA ASP A 285 -4.36 4.06 14.64
C ASP A 285 -3.21 3.19 15.23
N ASN A 286 -2.09 3.06 14.51
CA ASN A 286 -0.89 2.27 14.88
C ASN A 286 -1.18 0.79 15.20
N ARG A 287 -2.13 0.18 14.50
CA ARG A 287 -2.55 -1.20 14.77
C ARG A 287 -1.53 -2.21 14.22
N PRO A 288 -1.21 -3.28 14.96
CA PRO A 288 -0.38 -4.36 14.43
C PRO A 288 -1.10 -5.11 13.29
N LEU A 289 -0.44 -5.24 12.14
CA LEU A 289 -1.00 -5.95 10.97
C LEU A 289 -1.41 -7.38 11.31
N VAL A 290 -0.56 -8.08 12.08
CA VAL A 290 -0.75 -9.49 12.44
C VAL A 290 -2.02 -9.76 13.26
N CYS A 291 -2.49 -8.76 14.03
CA CYS A 291 -3.72 -8.87 14.80
C CYS A 291 -4.93 -8.42 13.97
N LEU A 292 -4.78 -7.30 13.27
CA LEU A 292 -5.89 -6.66 12.58
C LEU A 292 -6.35 -7.47 11.35
N LEU A 293 -5.42 -7.98 10.54
CA LEU A 293 -5.76 -8.74 9.33
C LEU A 293 -6.58 -9.98 9.66
N SER A 294 -6.13 -10.78 10.63
CA SER A 294 -6.83 -11.99 11.08
C SER A 294 -8.25 -11.67 11.57
N SER A 295 -8.41 -10.59 12.37
CA SER A 295 -9.73 -10.18 12.86
C SER A 295 -10.70 -9.80 11.73
N ILE A 296 -10.22 -9.13 10.69
CA ILE A 296 -11.07 -8.73 9.56
C ILE A 296 -11.36 -9.90 8.62
N LEU A 297 -10.43 -10.86 8.44
CA LEU A 297 -10.70 -12.10 7.72
C LEU A 297 -11.84 -12.89 8.38
N GLU A 298 -11.80 -13.07 9.71
CA GLU A 298 -12.89 -13.72 10.45
C GLU A 298 -14.22 -12.95 10.32
N LEU A 299 -14.18 -11.61 10.32
CA LEU A 299 -15.38 -10.80 10.07
C LEU A 299 -15.96 -11.07 8.68
N ARG A 300 -15.10 -11.12 7.66
CA ARG A 300 -15.50 -11.38 6.28
C ARG A 300 -16.17 -12.72 6.17
N ASP A 301 -15.59 -13.77 6.75
CA ASP A 301 -16.14 -15.13 6.69
C ASP A 301 -17.51 -15.20 7.40
N TYR A 302 -17.64 -14.56 8.56
CA TYR A 302 -18.92 -14.43 9.25
C TYR A 302 -19.98 -13.73 8.38
N ILE A 303 -19.67 -12.59 7.79
CA ILE A 303 -20.63 -11.85 6.95
C ILE A 303 -20.94 -12.61 5.66
N GLN A 304 -19.95 -13.25 5.04
CA GLN A 304 -20.15 -14.09 3.86
C GLN A 304 -21.10 -15.25 4.15
N SER A 305 -20.97 -15.94 5.30
CA SER A 305 -21.91 -17.00 5.69
C SER A 305 -23.34 -16.50 5.93
N LYS A 306 -23.50 -15.24 6.37
CA LYS A 306 -24.80 -14.61 6.58
C LYS A 306 -25.49 -14.19 5.29
N TYR A 307 -24.77 -13.57 4.36
CA TYR A 307 -25.35 -12.97 3.14
C TYR A 307 -25.21 -13.86 1.90
N GLY A 308 -24.27 -14.80 1.88
CA GLY A 308 -24.10 -15.75 0.78
C GLY A 308 -23.82 -15.10 -0.56
N TYR A 309 -23.04 -14.01 -0.60
CA TYR A 309 -22.71 -13.33 -1.86
C TYR A 309 -22.05 -14.31 -2.85
N GLU A 310 -22.35 -14.16 -4.13
CA GLU A 310 -21.77 -15.00 -5.19
C GLU A 310 -20.24 -14.99 -5.18
N GLN A 311 -19.66 -13.81 -4.93
CA GLN A 311 -18.23 -13.63 -4.74
C GLN A 311 -17.97 -13.09 -3.33
N PRO A 312 -17.19 -13.80 -2.49
CA PRO A 312 -16.79 -13.27 -1.20
C PRO A 312 -16.01 -11.96 -1.35
N VAL A 313 -16.28 -11.01 -0.46
CA VAL A 313 -15.46 -9.78 -0.38
C VAL A 313 -14.03 -10.15 -0.07
N ARG A 314 -13.09 -9.57 -0.80
CA ARG A 314 -11.65 -9.87 -0.66
C ARG A 314 -11.03 -8.96 0.37
N ILE A 315 -10.14 -9.51 1.21
CA ILE A 315 -9.47 -8.76 2.27
C ILE A 315 -8.00 -8.60 1.92
N GLY A 316 -7.58 -7.40 1.57
CA GLY A 316 -6.18 -7.05 1.37
C GLY A 316 -5.52 -6.46 2.62
N ALA A 317 -4.21 -6.24 2.54
CA ALA A 317 -3.40 -5.75 3.65
C ALA A 317 -2.55 -4.54 3.26
N ALA A 318 -2.49 -3.54 4.14
CA ALA A 318 -1.67 -2.35 4.04
C ALA A 318 -1.03 -2.02 5.41
N GLY A 319 0.01 -1.18 5.38
CA GLY A 319 0.74 -0.78 6.58
C GLY A 319 1.86 -1.78 6.93
N GLY A 320 3.08 -1.28 7.06
CA GLY A 320 4.27 -2.11 7.33
C GLY A 320 4.79 -2.96 6.15
N ILE A 321 4.11 -2.98 5.00
CA ILE A 321 4.53 -3.77 3.83
C ILE A 321 5.49 -2.97 2.97
N ALA A 322 6.77 -3.35 3.01
CA ALA A 322 7.88 -2.61 2.39
C ALA A 322 9.03 -3.49 1.89
N THR A 323 8.93 -4.81 2.07
CA THR A 323 9.97 -5.77 1.69
C THR A 323 9.32 -7.07 1.21
N PRO A 324 10.01 -7.85 0.37
CA PRO A 324 9.53 -9.18 -0.01
C PRO A 324 9.07 -10.07 1.16
N GLN A 325 9.74 -9.95 2.32
CA GLN A 325 9.40 -10.66 3.55
C GLN A 325 8.06 -10.22 4.12
N SER A 326 7.83 -8.90 4.24
CA SER A 326 6.57 -8.36 4.76
C SER A 326 5.41 -8.60 3.80
N ALA A 327 5.65 -8.52 2.49
CA ALA A 327 4.68 -8.92 1.46
C ALA A 327 4.31 -10.40 1.58
N LEU A 328 5.30 -11.31 1.64
CA LEU A 328 5.05 -12.74 1.81
C LEU A 328 4.29 -13.02 3.11
N ALA A 329 4.66 -12.37 4.22
CA ALA A 329 3.97 -12.55 5.49
C ALA A 329 2.47 -12.21 5.39
N ALA A 330 2.12 -11.10 4.74
CA ALA A 330 0.72 -10.73 4.52
C ALA A 330 -0.04 -11.78 3.68
N PHE A 331 0.55 -12.28 2.59
CA PHE A 331 -0.05 -13.35 1.79
C PHE A 331 -0.20 -14.66 2.59
N MET A 332 0.80 -15.04 3.38
CA MET A 332 0.75 -16.23 4.24
C MET A 332 -0.33 -16.13 5.33
N MET A 333 -0.72 -14.91 5.72
CA MET A 333 -1.83 -14.65 6.63
C MET A 333 -3.20 -14.67 5.96
N GLY A 334 -3.27 -14.79 4.63
CA GLY A 334 -4.52 -14.84 3.87
C GLY A 334 -4.94 -13.52 3.21
N ALA A 335 -4.03 -12.54 3.07
CA ALA A 335 -4.32 -11.33 2.31
C ALA A 335 -4.59 -11.68 0.83
N ALA A 336 -5.71 -11.20 0.29
CA ALA A 336 -6.09 -11.34 -1.11
C ALA A 336 -5.20 -10.49 -2.03
N TYR A 337 -4.70 -9.36 -1.53
CA TYR A 337 -3.75 -8.47 -2.19
C TYR A 337 -3.00 -7.65 -1.14
N ILE A 338 -1.87 -7.07 -1.53
CA ILE A 338 -1.09 -6.17 -0.66
C ILE A 338 -1.12 -4.73 -1.18
N VAL A 339 -0.95 -3.77 -0.29
CA VAL A 339 -0.91 -2.35 -0.61
C VAL A 339 0.33 -1.69 -0.02
N THR A 340 1.02 -0.92 -0.86
CA THR A 340 2.18 -0.12 -0.48
C THR A 340 1.84 1.37 -0.46
N GLY A 341 2.52 2.13 0.39
CA GLY A 341 2.30 3.57 0.56
C GLY A 341 3.63 4.31 0.69
N SER A 342 4.19 4.36 1.90
CA SER A 342 5.43 5.10 2.22
C SER A 342 6.52 4.93 1.15
N ILE A 343 6.85 3.69 0.77
CA ILE A 343 7.93 3.38 -0.18
C ILE A 343 7.72 4.05 -1.55
N ASN A 344 6.46 4.16 -1.99
CA ASN A 344 6.10 4.75 -3.27
C ASN A 344 6.36 6.26 -3.29
N GLN A 345 6.25 6.94 -2.14
CA GLN A 345 6.56 8.38 -2.04
C GLN A 345 8.04 8.68 -2.33
N SER A 346 8.95 7.71 -2.12
CA SER A 346 10.36 7.86 -2.45
C SER A 346 10.68 7.61 -3.93
N CYS A 347 9.71 7.19 -4.73
CA CYS A 347 9.91 6.89 -6.15
C CYS A 347 9.88 8.17 -7.01
N ILE A 348 10.54 8.11 -8.16
CA ILE A 348 10.69 9.26 -9.06
C ILE A 348 9.34 9.79 -9.56
N GLU A 349 8.34 8.92 -9.70
CA GLU A 349 7.02 9.26 -10.21
C GLU A 349 6.16 10.00 -9.17
N ALA A 350 6.47 9.87 -7.87
CA ALA A 350 5.68 10.50 -6.81
C ALA A 350 5.67 12.03 -6.91
N GLY A 351 4.49 12.62 -6.69
CA GLY A 351 4.23 14.07 -6.71
C GLY A 351 4.72 14.78 -5.46
N THR A 352 6.00 14.62 -5.12
CA THR A 352 6.67 15.29 -4.00
C THR A 352 8.03 15.81 -4.44
N SER A 353 8.62 16.73 -3.68
CA SER A 353 9.87 17.37 -4.04
C SER A 353 11.06 16.41 -4.04
N GLU A 354 12.06 16.75 -4.84
CA GLU A 354 13.33 16.01 -4.89
C GLU A 354 14.02 15.97 -3.51
N HIS A 355 13.99 17.08 -2.77
CA HIS A 355 14.49 17.13 -1.39
C HIS A 355 13.78 16.11 -0.48
N THR A 356 12.46 15.99 -0.60
CA THR A 356 11.68 15.01 0.18
C THR A 356 12.05 13.58 -0.21
N LYS A 357 12.21 13.27 -1.51
CA LYS A 357 12.64 11.93 -1.98
C LYS A 357 14.02 11.55 -1.44
N GLN A 358 14.95 12.51 -1.41
CA GLN A 358 16.29 12.31 -0.84
C GLN A 358 16.25 12.04 0.67
N LEU A 359 15.42 12.78 1.42
CA LEU A 359 15.24 12.53 2.86
C LEU A 359 14.62 11.15 3.11
N LEU A 360 13.59 10.78 2.34
CA LEU A 360 12.95 9.47 2.45
C LEU A 360 13.92 8.32 2.17
N ALA A 361 14.85 8.46 1.23
CA ALA A 361 15.87 7.46 0.94
C ALA A 361 16.88 7.25 2.08
N GLN A 362 17.00 8.21 3.00
CA GLN A 362 17.89 8.15 4.16
C GLN A 362 17.18 7.74 5.46
N ALA A 363 15.85 7.62 5.42
CA ALA A 363 15.07 7.33 6.61
C ALA A 363 15.36 5.92 7.15
N GLU A 364 15.52 5.81 8.46
CA GLU A 364 15.56 4.53 9.17
C GLU A 364 14.19 4.23 9.79
N MET A 365 14.00 2.99 10.27
CA MET A 365 12.73 2.58 10.88
C MET A 365 12.35 3.45 12.09
N ALA A 366 13.35 3.90 12.85
CA ALA A 366 13.18 4.74 14.03
C ALA A 366 12.99 6.24 13.72
N ASP A 367 13.09 6.66 12.46
CA ASP A 367 13.06 8.07 12.04
C ASP A 367 11.65 8.62 11.83
N VAL A 368 10.64 7.95 12.39
CA VAL A 368 9.24 8.40 12.35
C VAL A 368 8.70 8.67 13.75
N MET A 369 7.65 9.48 13.83
CA MET A 369 6.87 9.69 15.04
C MET A 369 5.45 10.19 14.73
N MET A 370 4.56 10.09 15.71
CA MET A 370 3.22 10.68 15.62
C MET A 370 3.28 12.19 15.89
N ALA A 371 2.61 12.97 15.05
CA ALA A 371 2.46 14.42 15.19
C ALA A 371 0.98 14.83 15.03
N PRO A 372 0.54 15.96 15.63
CA PRO A 372 -0.81 16.47 15.43
C PRO A 372 -1.20 16.64 13.96
N ALA A 373 -2.39 16.16 13.60
CA ALA A 373 -2.95 16.30 12.27
C ALA A 373 -3.56 17.70 12.06
N ALA A 374 -3.59 18.19 10.81
CA ALA A 374 -4.20 19.48 10.49
C ALA A 374 -5.74 19.41 10.50
N ASP A 375 -6.28 18.30 10.05
CA ASP A 375 -7.67 17.91 10.19
C ASP A 375 -7.91 17.33 11.58
N MET A 376 -9.04 17.69 12.20
CA MET A 376 -9.40 17.27 13.56
C MET A 376 -8.29 17.56 14.60
N PHE A 377 -7.47 18.59 14.36
CA PHE A 377 -6.42 19.08 15.28
C PHE A 377 -7.00 19.30 16.69
N GLU A 378 -8.17 19.92 16.75
CA GLU A 378 -8.89 20.25 17.98
C GLU A 378 -9.26 18.99 18.80
N MET A 379 -9.40 17.83 18.14
CA MET A 379 -9.73 16.54 18.76
C MET A 379 -8.47 15.72 19.13
N GLY A 380 -7.27 16.23 18.83
CA GLY A 380 -6.01 15.56 19.12
C GLY A 380 -5.69 14.38 18.23
N VAL A 381 -6.29 14.32 17.02
CA VAL A 381 -5.94 13.34 16.00
C VAL A 381 -4.47 13.54 15.59
N LYS A 382 -3.79 12.44 15.32
CA LYS A 382 -2.37 12.42 14.95
C LYS A 382 -2.15 11.69 13.63
N VAL A 383 -1.04 12.01 12.99
CA VAL A 383 -0.50 11.36 11.79
C VAL A 383 0.93 10.92 12.02
N GLN A 384 1.35 9.82 11.41
CA GLN A 384 2.72 9.33 11.44
C GLN A 384 3.56 10.00 10.35
N VAL A 385 4.64 10.64 10.77
CA VAL A 385 5.47 11.51 9.93
C VAL A 385 6.96 11.24 10.14
N LEU A 386 7.76 11.60 9.14
CA LEU A 386 9.22 11.61 9.24
C LEU A 386 9.67 12.68 10.25
N LYS A 387 10.62 12.34 11.11
CA LYS A 387 11.27 13.27 12.06
C LYS A 387 12.73 13.56 11.75
N ARG A 388 13.33 12.82 10.83
CA ARG A 388 14.68 13.07 10.33
C ARG A 388 14.67 14.18 9.27
N GLY A 389 15.59 15.12 9.39
CA GLY A 389 15.75 16.22 8.43
C GLY A 389 14.66 17.29 8.48
N THR A 390 13.75 17.24 9.45
CA THR A 390 12.66 18.23 9.62
C THR A 390 12.33 18.41 11.10
N PHE A 391 11.99 19.64 11.51
CA PHE A 391 11.46 19.94 12.84
C PHE A 391 9.94 19.93 12.91
N PHE A 392 9.24 19.66 11.79
CA PHE A 392 7.78 19.67 11.73
C PHE A 392 7.12 18.89 12.88
N PRO A 393 7.49 17.63 13.20
CA PRO A 393 6.76 16.87 14.20
C PRO A 393 6.83 17.51 15.60
N LEU A 394 7.99 18.05 15.95
CA LEU A 394 8.21 18.73 17.23
C LEU A 394 7.49 20.09 17.28
N ARG A 395 7.54 20.85 16.19
CA ARG A 395 6.82 22.13 16.05
C ARG A 395 5.30 21.91 16.12
N ALA A 396 4.78 20.90 15.42
CA ALA A 396 3.36 20.53 15.46
C ALA A 396 2.92 20.12 16.87
N GLN A 397 3.70 19.28 17.56
CA GLN A 397 3.41 18.90 18.95
C GLN A 397 3.39 20.13 19.88
N LYS A 398 4.36 21.04 19.73
CA LYS A 398 4.39 22.31 20.48
C LYS A 398 3.14 23.16 20.26
N LEU A 399 2.66 23.28 19.02
CA LEU A 399 1.42 23.99 18.71
C LEU A 399 0.21 23.35 19.42
N PHE A 400 0.15 22.02 19.46
CA PHE A 400 -0.92 21.32 20.16
C PHE A 400 -0.85 21.46 21.68
N ASP A 401 0.34 21.44 22.26
CA ASP A 401 0.53 21.65 23.70
C ASP A 401 0.09 23.08 24.09
N LEU A 402 0.46 24.08 23.30
CA LEU A 402 -0.01 25.46 23.49
C LEU A 402 -1.53 25.56 23.31
N TYR A 403 -2.09 24.90 22.30
CA TYR A 403 -3.53 24.86 22.09
C TYR A 403 -4.27 24.27 23.29
N LYS A 404 -3.72 23.26 23.96
CA LYS A 404 -4.32 22.69 25.17
C LYS A 404 -4.20 23.61 26.38
N SER A 405 -3.08 24.29 26.53
CA SER A 405 -2.75 25.05 27.75
C SER A 405 -3.38 26.44 27.83
N TYR A 406 -3.74 27.07 26.72
CA TYR A 406 -4.23 28.46 26.68
C TYR A 406 -5.57 28.58 25.97
N GLU A 407 -6.43 29.52 26.35
CA GLU A 407 -7.76 29.70 25.72
C GLU A 407 -7.74 30.66 24.53
N SER A 408 -6.65 31.40 24.34
CA SER A 408 -6.47 32.34 23.24
C SER A 408 -4.99 32.54 22.89
N ILE A 409 -4.69 33.08 21.69
CA ILE A 409 -3.32 33.46 21.31
C ILE A 409 -2.75 34.60 22.18
N ALA A 410 -3.62 35.39 22.82
CA ALA A 410 -3.23 36.50 23.68
C ALA A 410 -2.74 36.04 25.07
N GLU A 411 -3.16 34.87 25.52
CA GLU A 411 -2.73 34.26 26.79
C GLU A 411 -1.37 33.54 26.67
N ILE A 412 -0.89 33.27 25.46
CA ILE A 412 0.42 32.65 25.25
C ILE A 412 1.51 33.61 25.75
N PRO A 413 2.43 33.18 26.65
CA PRO A 413 3.51 34.02 27.15
C PRO A 413 4.30 34.66 26.01
N LEU A 414 4.58 35.95 26.11
CA LEU A 414 5.18 36.75 25.03
C LEU A 414 6.44 36.10 24.45
N ALA A 415 7.35 35.61 25.31
CA ALA A 415 8.58 34.95 24.88
C ALA A 415 8.33 33.66 24.07
N GLU A 416 7.26 32.92 24.36
CA GLU A 416 6.89 31.73 23.58
C GLU A 416 6.22 32.12 22.27
N ARG A 417 5.37 33.15 22.29
CA ARG A 417 4.74 33.70 21.10
C ARG A 417 5.78 34.22 20.08
N GLU A 418 6.76 35.01 20.53
CA GLU A 418 7.84 35.54 19.69
C GLU A 418 8.67 34.40 19.05
N LYS A 419 8.92 33.32 19.79
CA LYS A 419 9.59 32.12 19.24
C LYS A 419 8.76 31.47 18.14
N LEU A 420 7.44 31.32 18.32
CA LEU A 420 6.57 30.76 17.29
C LEU A 420 6.58 31.61 16.03
N GLU A 421 6.41 32.93 16.18
CA GLU A 421 6.39 33.87 15.07
C GLU A 421 7.71 33.84 14.29
N LYS A 422 8.85 33.73 14.97
CA LYS A 422 10.18 33.68 14.34
C LYS A 422 10.52 32.31 13.74
N GLN A 423 10.27 31.22 14.47
CA GLN A 423 10.81 29.89 14.13
C GLN A 423 9.83 28.97 13.41
N VAL A 424 8.53 29.19 13.56
CA VAL A 424 7.48 28.31 13.02
C VAL A 424 6.70 29.04 11.92
N PHE A 425 6.07 30.15 12.26
CA PHE A 425 5.24 30.90 11.31
C PHE A 425 6.08 31.73 10.34
N GLN A 426 7.26 32.20 10.78
CA GLN A 426 8.11 33.19 10.10
C GLN A 426 7.33 34.49 9.76
N LYS A 427 6.30 34.78 10.56
CA LYS A 427 5.31 35.87 10.43
C LYS A 427 4.68 36.09 11.80
N SER A 428 4.13 37.28 12.04
CA SER A 428 3.30 37.52 13.23
C SER A 428 2.03 36.67 13.19
N LEU A 429 1.48 36.32 14.36
CA LEU A 429 0.22 35.57 14.43
C LEU A 429 -0.95 36.36 13.83
N GLU A 430 -0.93 37.69 13.91
CA GLU A 430 -1.93 38.55 13.26
C GLU A 430 -1.88 38.43 11.74
N ALA A 431 -0.69 38.42 11.14
CA ALA A 431 -0.55 38.26 9.69
C ALA A 431 -1.07 36.88 9.23
N VAL A 432 -0.73 35.82 9.98
CA VAL A 432 -1.23 34.46 9.72
C VAL A 432 -2.76 34.41 9.84
N TRP A 433 -3.34 35.11 10.83
CA TRP A 433 -4.79 35.22 10.96
C TRP A 433 -5.42 35.89 9.74
N GLN A 434 -4.87 37.01 9.25
CA GLN A 434 -5.42 37.68 8.05
C GLN A 434 -5.39 36.79 6.81
N GLU A 435 -4.32 36.01 6.60
CA GLU A 435 -4.26 35.02 5.51
C GLU A 435 -5.32 33.93 5.68
N THR A 436 -5.53 33.49 6.91
CA THR A 436 -6.55 32.48 7.25
C THR A 436 -7.97 33.01 6.99
N VAL A 437 -8.24 34.27 7.35
CA VAL A 437 -9.50 34.97 7.05
C VAL A 437 -9.74 35.04 5.54
N ALA A 438 -8.73 35.45 4.77
CA ALA A 438 -8.84 35.52 3.31
C ALA A 438 -9.14 34.14 2.70
N TYR A 439 -8.46 33.09 3.15
CA TYR A 439 -8.67 31.72 2.69
C TYR A 439 -10.07 31.18 3.05
N LEU A 440 -10.51 31.34 4.30
CA LEU A 440 -11.81 30.86 4.76
C LEU A 440 -12.97 31.65 4.18
N SER A 441 -12.81 32.94 3.90
CA SER A 441 -13.87 33.75 3.27
C SER A 441 -14.32 33.17 1.92
N GLN A 442 -13.40 32.55 1.17
CA GLN A 442 -13.69 31.96 -0.13
C GLN A 442 -14.19 30.51 -0.03
N ARG A 443 -13.71 29.75 0.97
CA ARG A 443 -13.91 28.30 1.02
C ARG A 443 -14.92 27.84 2.08
N ASN A 444 -14.96 28.51 3.23
CA ASN A 444 -15.85 28.16 4.34
C ASN A 444 -16.18 29.40 5.20
N PRO A 445 -17.04 30.31 4.69
CA PRO A 445 -17.40 31.55 5.39
C PRO A 445 -18.14 31.29 6.71
N VAL A 446 -18.87 30.17 6.82
CA VAL A 446 -19.56 29.77 8.05
C VAL A 446 -18.55 29.54 9.18
N LYS A 447 -17.46 28.82 8.91
CA LYS A 447 -16.42 28.56 9.90
C LYS A 447 -15.67 29.84 10.30
N LEU A 448 -15.47 30.75 9.36
CA LEU A 448 -14.90 32.07 9.65
C LEU A 448 -15.78 32.86 10.62
N ALA A 449 -17.09 32.94 10.37
CA ALA A 449 -18.04 33.63 11.24
C ALA A 449 -18.03 33.06 12.68
N GLN A 450 -17.88 31.74 12.81
CA GLN A 450 -17.74 31.10 14.13
C GLN A 450 -16.42 31.46 14.84
N ALA A 451 -15.33 31.58 14.09
CA ALA A 451 -14.00 31.80 14.65
C ALA A 451 -13.79 33.22 15.18
N ILE A 452 -14.41 34.24 14.56
CA ILE A 452 -14.29 35.65 14.98
C ILE A 452 -14.68 35.85 16.45
N ASN A 453 -15.68 35.10 16.94
CA ASN A 453 -16.19 35.24 18.30
C ASN A 453 -15.71 34.12 19.25
N LYS A 454 -14.76 33.28 18.82
CA LYS A 454 -14.26 32.13 19.60
C LYS A 454 -12.72 32.12 19.58
N PRO A 455 -12.05 32.77 20.56
CA PRO A 455 -10.59 32.90 20.60
C PRO A 455 -9.85 31.57 20.48
N LYS A 456 -10.37 30.50 21.11
CA LYS A 456 -9.82 29.15 21.01
C LYS A 456 -9.85 28.60 19.57
N LEU A 457 -10.97 28.82 18.86
CA LEU A 457 -11.12 28.39 17.47
C LEU A 457 -10.24 29.23 16.55
N GLN A 458 -10.13 30.53 16.79
CA GLN A 458 -9.18 31.40 16.09
C GLN A 458 -7.74 30.86 16.22
N MET A 459 -7.31 30.54 17.46
CA MET A 459 -6.00 29.95 17.72
C MET A 459 -5.80 28.63 16.96
N ALA A 460 -6.79 27.72 17.00
CA ALA A 460 -6.72 26.47 16.25
C ALA A 460 -6.53 26.71 14.74
N LEU A 461 -7.26 27.66 14.16
CA LEU A 461 -7.17 27.96 12.73
C LEU A 461 -5.81 28.55 12.34
N ILE A 462 -5.23 29.41 13.19
CA ILE A 462 -3.87 29.93 13.01
C ILE A 462 -2.85 28.78 13.05
N PHE A 463 -2.97 27.85 14.01
CA PHE A 463 -2.04 26.73 14.10
C PHE A 463 -2.20 25.76 12.93
N ARG A 464 -3.43 25.53 12.47
CA ARG A 464 -3.73 24.70 11.31
C ARG A 464 -3.25 25.30 9.99
N TRP A 465 -3.01 26.62 9.91
CA TRP A 465 -2.31 27.21 8.77
C TRP A 465 -0.93 26.58 8.60
N TYR A 466 -0.16 26.44 9.69
CA TYR A 466 1.17 25.81 9.64
C TYR A 466 1.05 24.33 9.30
N LEU A 467 0.18 23.60 10.00
CA LEU A 467 -0.01 22.16 9.79
C LEU A 467 -0.51 21.81 8.38
N GLY A 468 -1.32 22.69 7.76
CA GLY A 468 -1.84 22.47 6.41
C GLY A 468 -0.84 22.87 5.32
N LEU A 469 -0.04 23.92 5.53
CA LEU A 469 0.95 24.36 4.55
C LEU A 469 2.25 23.54 4.59
N SER A 470 2.63 22.98 5.74
CA SER A 470 3.83 22.14 5.87
C SER A 470 3.83 20.93 4.93
N SER A 471 2.68 20.31 4.69
CA SER A 471 2.54 19.25 3.69
C SER A 471 2.71 19.78 2.26
N ARG A 472 2.14 20.96 1.96
CA ARG A 472 2.30 21.59 0.62
C ARG A 472 3.74 22.00 0.35
N TRP A 473 4.42 22.58 1.34
CA TRP A 473 5.83 22.97 1.24
C TRP A 473 6.73 21.78 0.89
N SER A 474 6.48 20.62 1.53
CA SER A 474 7.19 19.39 1.19
C SER A 474 6.92 18.94 -0.24
N ASN A 475 5.67 18.98 -0.69
CA ASN A 475 5.31 18.54 -2.03
C ASN A 475 5.87 19.46 -3.13
N SER A 476 5.79 20.78 -2.95
CA SER A 476 6.29 21.75 -3.93
C SER A 476 7.80 21.99 -3.86
N GLY A 477 8.45 21.62 -2.75
CA GLY A 477 9.86 21.93 -2.51
C GLY A 477 10.06 23.41 -2.21
N GLU A 478 9.20 23.98 -1.37
CA GLU A 478 9.29 25.40 -0.97
C GLU A 478 10.64 25.70 -0.31
N LYS A 479 11.43 26.56 -0.93
CA LYS A 479 12.79 26.90 -0.47
C LYS A 479 12.73 27.69 0.84
N GLY A 480 13.60 27.36 1.79
CA GLY A 480 13.64 28.00 3.11
C GLY A 480 12.61 27.45 4.10
N ARG A 481 11.81 26.46 3.69
CA ARG A 481 10.83 25.74 4.53
C ARG A 481 11.19 24.27 4.74
N GLU A 482 12.38 23.83 4.34
CA GLU A 482 12.82 22.42 4.40
C GLU A 482 12.66 21.84 5.81
N MET A 483 13.04 22.61 6.84
CA MET A 483 12.90 22.21 8.25
C MET A 483 11.46 22.20 8.76
N ASP A 484 10.49 22.65 7.97
CA ASP A 484 9.05 22.66 8.25
C ASP A 484 8.28 21.62 7.43
N TYR A 485 8.94 20.83 6.59
CA TYR A 485 8.28 19.86 5.73
C TYR A 485 7.57 18.80 6.57
N GLN A 486 6.27 18.66 6.36
CA GLN A 486 5.49 17.53 6.85
C GLN A 486 5.51 16.42 5.80
N ILE A 487 6.20 15.33 6.13
CA ILE A 487 6.35 14.18 5.25
C ILE A 487 5.67 12.99 5.92
N TRP A 488 4.53 12.56 5.37
CA TRP A 488 3.79 11.39 5.89
C TRP A 488 4.57 10.12 5.58
N CYS A 489 5.08 9.47 6.61
CA CYS A 489 5.99 8.34 6.45
C CYS A 489 5.84 7.41 7.65
N GLY A 490 5.73 6.11 7.39
CA GLY A 490 5.73 5.06 8.41
C GLY A 490 7.06 4.30 8.45
N PRO A 491 7.26 3.43 9.46
CA PRO A 491 8.50 2.66 9.65
C PRO A 491 8.87 1.78 8.44
N ALA A 492 7.87 1.45 7.61
CA ALA A 492 8.02 0.75 6.35
C ALA A 492 9.10 1.35 5.42
N MET A 493 9.26 2.68 5.39
CA MET A 493 10.32 3.30 4.58
C MET A 493 11.72 2.86 5.05
N GLY A 494 11.96 2.82 6.35
CA GLY A 494 13.24 2.36 6.90
C GLY A 494 13.53 0.91 6.56
N SER A 495 12.54 0.03 6.71
CA SER A 495 12.69 -1.38 6.32
C SER A 495 12.97 -1.55 4.83
N PHE A 496 12.35 -0.73 3.97
CA PHE A 496 12.64 -0.72 2.54
C PHE A 496 14.09 -0.27 2.29
N ASN A 497 14.52 0.83 2.90
CA ASN A 497 15.88 1.36 2.75
C ASN A 497 16.95 0.36 3.22
N ASP A 498 16.72 -0.37 4.33
CA ASP A 498 17.60 -1.46 4.77
C ASP A 498 17.66 -2.61 3.75
N TRP A 499 16.50 -2.97 3.15
CA TRP A 499 16.43 -4.06 2.17
C TRP A 499 17.11 -3.70 0.83
N VAL A 500 17.01 -2.45 0.38
CA VAL A 500 17.63 -2.00 -0.88
C VAL A 500 19.08 -1.53 -0.72
N ARG A 501 19.63 -1.50 0.50
CA ARG A 501 21.01 -1.07 0.76
C ARG A 501 22.02 -1.90 -0.05
N GLY A 502 22.98 -1.23 -0.68
CA GLY A 502 24.00 -1.82 -1.56
C GLY A 502 23.48 -2.20 -2.94
N SER A 503 22.22 -1.91 -3.27
CA SER A 503 21.62 -2.15 -4.59
C SER A 503 21.45 -0.87 -5.40
N TYR A 504 21.04 -0.99 -6.66
CA TYR A 504 20.76 0.17 -7.48
C TYR A 504 19.58 1.01 -6.95
N LEU A 505 18.62 0.40 -6.23
CA LEU A 505 17.46 1.10 -5.63
C LEU A 505 17.81 1.90 -4.36
N GLU A 506 19.03 1.78 -3.83
CA GLU A 506 19.49 2.62 -2.73
C GLU A 506 19.40 4.11 -3.12
N ALA A 507 19.82 4.44 -4.35
CA ALA A 507 19.76 5.79 -4.87
C ALA A 507 18.31 6.18 -5.23
N PRO A 508 17.79 7.33 -4.74
CA PRO A 508 16.40 7.75 -4.97
C PRO A 508 16.08 7.91 -6.46
N ASN A 509 17.03 8.39 -7.27
CA ASN A 509 16.86 8.57 -8.72
C ASN A 509 16.65 7.26 -9.49
N ASN A 510 16.94 6.11 -8.88
CA ASN A 510 16.72 4.80 -9.48
C ASN A 510 15.42 4.15 -9.03
N ARG A 511 14.69 4.75 -8.07
CA ARG A 511 13.45 4.19 -7.52
C ARG A 511 12.29 4.45 -8.48
N GLN A 512 12.06 3.52 -9.40
CA GLN A 512 10.86 3.50 -10.23
C GLN A 512 9.78 2.70 -9.53
N VAL A 513 8.57 3.24 -9.43
CA VAL A 513 7.48 2.59 -8.68
C VAL A 513 7.13 1.20 -9.24
N VAL A 514 7.26 1.04 -10.55
CA VAL A 514 7.07 -0.24 -11.26
C VAL A 514 8.11 -1.27 -10.83
N ASP A 515 9.40 -0.90 -10.83
CA ASP A 515 10.50 -1.76 -10.38
C ASP A 515 10.29 -2.22 -8.92
N VAL A 516 9.88 -1.29 -8.06
CA VAL A 516 9.60 -1.58 -6.66
C VAL A 516 8.48 -2.62 -6.52
N ALA A 517 7.38 -2.47 -7.27
CA ALA A 517 6.29 -3.44 -7.29
C ALA A 517 6.75 -4.82 -7.81
N HIS A 518 7.55 -4.84 -8.87
CA HIS A 518 8.09 -6.07 -9.46
C HIS A 518 9.01 -6.82 -8.48
N HIS A 519 9.95 -6.13 -7.84
CA HIS A 519 10.83 -6.76 -6.87
C HIS A 519 10.05 -7.24 -5.64
N MET A 520 9.02 -6.51 -5.20
CA MET A 520 8.17 -6.93 -4.09
C MET A 520 7.50 -8.28 -4.38
N MET A 521 6.82 -8.38 -5.53
CA MET A 521 6.06 -9.56 -5.91
C MET A 521 6.95 -10.74 -6.32
N THR A 522 8.06 -10.47 -7.02
CA THR A 522 9.04 -11.52 -7.39
C THR A 522 9.77 -12.04 -6.16
N GLY A 523 10.21 -11.13 -5.29
CA GLY A 523 10.89 -11.49 -4.05
C GLY A 523 9.98 -12.30 -3.13
N ALA A 524 8.70 -11.91 -2.98
CA ALA A 524 7.77 -12.66 -2.15
C ALA A 524 7.57 -14.10 -2.66
N ALA A 525 7.40 -14.28 -3.98
CA ALA A 525 7.23 -15.60 -4.59
C ALA A 525 8.50 -16.46 -4.45
N PHE A 526 9.67 -15.84 -4.63
CA PHE A 526 10.95 -16.47 -4.37
C PHE A 526 11.11 -16.91 -2.91
N LEU A 527 10.81 -16.02 -1.96
CA LEU A 527 10.89 -16.35 -0.54
C LEU A 527 9.90 -17.47 -0.18
N TYR A 528 8.72 -17.53 -0.78
CA TYR A 528 7.79 -18.64 -0.59
C TYR A 528 8.41 -19.96 -1.06
N ARG A 529 8.99 -20.01 -2.26
CA ARG A 529 9.72 -21.19 -2.76
C ARG A 529 10.83 -21.62 -1.80
N ILE A 530 11.62 -20.67 -1.30
CA ILE A 530 12.70 -20.93 -0.36
C ILE A 530 12.16 -21.50 0.96
N GLN A 531 11.09 -20.93 1.50
CA GLN A 531 10.48 -21.44 2.74
C GLN A 531 9.86 -22.83 2.53
N SER A 532 9.23 -23.08 1.37
CA SER A 532 8.72 -24.40 1.03
C SER A 532 9.83 -25.45 1.02
N LEU A 533 10.97 -25.16 0.38
CA LEU A 533 12.14 -26.05 0.40
C LEU A 533 12.67 -26.26 1.84
N LYS A 534 12.74 -25.21 2.65
CA LYS A 534 13.18 -25.29 4.05
C LYS A 534 12.24 -26.13 4.91
N PHE A 535 10.93 -25.99 4.76
CA PHE A 535 9.93 -26.78 5.49
C PHE A 535 9.96 -28.26 5.09
N GLN A 536 10.33 -28.58 3.86
CA GLN A 536 10.58 -29.96 3.46
C GLN A 536 11.94 -30.50 3.94
N GLY A 537 12.75 -29.68 4.61
CA GLY A 537 13.98 -30.08 5.28
C GLY A 537 15.28 -29.57 4.63
N LEU A 538 15.23 -28.82 3.52
CA LEU A 538 16.45 -28.29 2.91
C LEU A 538 17.12 -27.26 3.81
N GLN A 539 18.35 -27.55 4.22
CA GLN A 539 19.25 -26.58 4.84
C GLN A 539 20.12 -25.97 3.74
N MET A 540 20.13 -24.63 3.68
CA MET A 540 20.89 -23.88 2.69
C MET A 540 21.52 -22.63 3.32
N PRO A 541 22.68 -22.17 2.82
CA PRO A 541 23.25 -20.88 3.20
C PRO A 541 22.36 -19.67 2.88
N ASN A 542 22.60 -18.55 3.57
CA ASN A 542 21.81 -17.33 3.43
C ASN A 542 21.85 -16.74 2.01
N GLU A 543 23.02 -16.75 1.36
CA GLU A 543 23.29 -16.33 -0.02
C GLU A 543 22.30 -16.95 -1.04
N TYR A 544 21.90 -18.21 -0.86
CA TYR A 544 20.87 -18.83 -1.71
C TYR A 544 19.47 -18.38 -1.33
N SER A 545 19.19 -18.12 -0.05
CA SER A 545 17.85 -17.86 0.48
C SER A 545 17.40 -16.39 0.45
N GLN A 546 18.31 -15.43 0.27
CA GLN A 546 18.00 -13.99 0.31
C GLN A 546 17.56 -13.46 -1.07
N TYR A 547 16.67 -12.47 -1.10
CA TYR A 547 16.31 -11.76 -2.32
C TYR A 547 16.68 -10.29 -2.19
N SER A 548 17.42 -9.78 -3.18
CA SER A 548 17.85 -8.38 -3.27
C SER A 548 17.68 -7.87 -4.70
N PRO A 549 17.36 -6.58 -4.87
CA PRO A 549 17.10 -6.00 -6.19
C PRO A 549 18.42 -5.69 -6.92
N MET A 550 19.05 -6.72 -7.48
CA MET A 550 20.38 -6.59 -8.10
C MET A 550 20.37 -6.13 -9.56
N MET A 551 19.24 -6.29 -10.25
CA MET A 551 19.08 -5.90 -11.66
C MET A 551 17.75 -5.21 -11.85
N LYS A 552 17.76 -4.21 -12.74
CA LYS A 552 16.56 -3.48 -13.16
C LYS A 552 15.65 -4.38 -14.01
N PHE A 553 14.33 -4.21 -13.88
CA PHE A 553 13.41 -4.78 -14.86
C PHE A 553 13.39 -3.86 -16.09
N ASN A 554 13.40 -4.48 -17.28
CA ASN A 554 13.38 -3.77 -18.56
C ASN A 554 11.97 -3.41 -18.99
#